data_AF-A0A5B6YVU9-F1
#
_entry.id   AF-A0A5B6YVU9-F1
#
_cell.length_a   1.000
_cell.length_b   1.000
_cell.length_c   1.000
_cell.angle_alpha   90.00
_cell.angle_beta   90.00
_cell.angle_gamma   90.00
#
_symmetry.space_group_name_H-M   'P 1'
#
loop_
_entity.id
_entity.type
_entity.pdbx_description
1 polymer ?
#
loop_
_entity_poly.entity_id
_entity_poly.type
_entity_poly.pdbx_seq_one_letter_code
_entity_poly.pdbx_strand_id
1 'polypeptide(L)'
;MAAATGAVSSAGARLLSPPRTLTTFRAFLFVSSTCSPSISSKLGLSPLQHMKSVPARKLVIRAARTESKGVSLGFRAPHFQLPEPLTGKMWKLEDFESYPALLVMFICNHCPFVKHLKKDIVKLSNFYMKKGLAVVAISSNSVATHPQDGPQFMAEEAKLLNYPFPYLYDESQEVARDFRAVCTPEFFLFKKDGRRPFELVYHGQFDDSRPSNNVPVTGRDLSLAIDCVLSAQPISSVQKPSVGCSIKWHPGTNL
;
A
#
# COMPACT_ATOMS: atom_id res chain seq x y z
N MET A 1 49.05 -23.62 -29.30
CA MET A 1 49.08 -22.30 -28.65
C MET A 1 48.34 -22.40 -27.33
N ALA A 2 49.07 -22.11 -26.25
CA ALA A 2 48.69 -21.70 -24.89
C ALA A 2 47.48 -22.30 -24.15
N ALA A 3 47.77 -22.75 -22.93
CA ALA A 3 46.91 -23.21 -21.86
C ALA A 3 46.40 -22.08 -20.94
N ALA A 4 45.36 -22.36 -20.13
CA ALA A 4 45.18 -21.97 -18.71
C ALA A 4 43.73 -22.35 -18.29
N THR A 5 43.43 -23.39 -17.50
CA THR A 5 43.55 -23.56 -16.03
C THR A 5 43.22 -22.32 -15.18
N GLY A 6 42.21 -22.44 -14.32
CA GLY A 6 41.88 -21.50 -13.25
C GLY A 6 40.87 -22.10 -12.27
N ALA A 7 41.35 -22.49 -11.10
CA ALA A 7 40.64 -23.22 -10.05
C ALA A 7 39.81 -22.32 -9.13
N VAL A 8 38.78 -22.91 -8.51
CA VAL A 8 37.96 -22.36 -7.42
C VAL A 8 38.55 -22.84 -6.09
N SER A 9 38.71 -21.94 -5.10
CA SER A 9 38.67 -22.31 -3.69
C SER A 9 38.38 -21.10 -2.77
N SER A 10 37.90 -21.46 -1.59
CA SER A 10 37.04 -20.77 -0.63
C SER A 10 37.73 -20.02 0.52
N ALA A 11 36.89 -19.28 1.25
CA ALA A 11 36.84 -19.14 2.72
C ALA A 11 37.51 -17.94 3.38
N GLY A 12 36.76 -17.31 4.29
CA GLY A 12 37.30 -16.36 5.28
C GLY A 12 36.24 -15.48 5.95
N ALA A 13 35.58 -16.00 6.99
CA ALA A 13 34.71 -15.24 7.90
C ALA A 13 35.53 -14.53 8.98
N ARG A 14 35.06 -13.38 9.51
CA ARG A 14 35.22 -12.97 10.93
C ARG A 14 34.28 -11.83 11.31
N LEU A 15 33.53 -12.06 12.40
CA LEU A 15 32.74 -11.12 13.20
C LEU A 15 33.66 -10.21 14.04
N LEU A 16 33.18 -9.02 14.44
CA LEU A 16 33.35 -8.45 15.78
C LEU A 16 32.42 -7.22 16.00
N SER A 17 31.85 -7.17 17.21
CA SER A 17 30.77 -6.30 17.72
C SER A 17 31.27 -4.92 18.24
N PRO A 18 30.39 -3.97 18.59
CA PRO A 18 30.75 -2.61 19.03
C PRO A 18 30.87 -2.50 20.57
N PRO A 19 31.49 -1.42 21.12
CA PRO A 19 31.43 -1.14 22.55
C PRO A 19 30.28 -0.18 22.92
N ARG A 20 29.73 -0.45 24.10
CA ARG A 20 28.80 0.36 24.89
C ARG A 20 29.56 1.43 25.68
N THR A 21 28.90 2.55 26.01
CA THR A 21 29.12 3.21 27.31
C THR A 21 27.85 3.91 27.80
N LEU A 22 27.55 3.62 29.07
CA LEU A 22 26.53 4.19 29.94
C LEU A 22 27.23 5.23 30.82
N THR A 23 26.68 6.43 31.07
CA THR A 23 26.93 7.11 32.35
C THR A 23 25.81 8.09 32.73
N THR A 24 25.46 7.98 34.01
CA THR A 24 24.49 8.62 34.90
C THR A 24 24.88 10.05 35.36
N PHE A 25 24.05 10.60 36.27
CA PHE A 25 24.25 11.71 37.23
C PHE A 25 23.61 13.05 36.83
N ARG A 26 22.97 13.84 37.72
CA ARG A 26 22.50 13.71 39.11
C ARG A 26 21.52 14.88 39.33
N ALA A 27 20.52 14.67 40.16
CA ALA A 27 19.67 15.72 40.72
C ALA A 27 20.44 16.66 41.67
N PHE A 28 20.03 17.93 41.72
CA PHE A 28 20.27 18.81 42.86
C PHE A 28 19.03 19.66 43.15
N LEU A 29 18.49 19.46 44.35
CA LEU A 29 17.56 20.33 45.07
C LEU A 29 18.36 21.43 45.75
N PHE A 30 17.85 22.66 45.78
CA PHE A 30 18.19 23.63 46.82
C PHE A 30 16.97 24.46 47.23
N VAL A 31 16.70 24.38 48.54
CA VAL A 31 15.83 25.17 49.42
C VAL A 31 16.57 26.52 49.66
N SER A 32 16.00 27.71 49.89
CA SER A 32 15.09 28.19 50.94
C SER A 32 14.93 29.73 50.77
N SER A 33 13.89 30.32 51.36
CA SER A 33 13.98 31.41 52.38
C SER A 33 12.95 32.56 52.22
N THR A 34 11.96 32.54 53.12
CA THR A 34 11.44 33.64 53.99
C THR A 34 11.16 35.06 53.46
N CYS A 35 9.91 35.54 53.62
CA CYS A 35 9.49 36.55 54.63
C CYS A 35 8.22 37.33 54.19
N SER A 36 7.26 37.45 55.11
CA SER A 36 6.07 38.33 55.08
C SER A 36 6.47 39.79 55.51
N PRO A 37 5.66 40.88 55.32
CA PRO A 37 4.28 41.03 55.80
C PRO A 37 3.31 41.87 54.92
N SER A 38 2.07 41.91 55.44
CA SER A 38 0.80 42.52 54.99
C SER A 38 0.77 44.01 54.65
N ILE A 39 -0.11 44.41 53.71
CA ILE A 39 -0.97 45.61 53.77
C ILE A 39 -2.21 45.39 52.89
N SER A 40 -3.36 45.82 53.40
CA SER A 40 -4.72 45.66 52.86
C SER A 40 -5.06 46.77 51.86
N SER A 41 -5.64 46.44 50.71
CA SER A 41 -6.57 47.34 50.00
C SER A 41 -7.54 46.52 49.15
N LYS A 42 -8.84 46.64 49.48
CA LYS A 42 -9.95 46.07 48.72
C LYS A 42 -10.20 46.94 47.49
N LEU A 43 -9.92 46.41 46.31
CA LEU A 43 -10.48 46.87 45.04
C LEU A 43 -10.95 45.63 44.28
N GLY A 44 -12.27 45.51 44.14
CA GLY A 44 -12.91 44.42 43.42
C GLY A 44 -12.60 44.53 41.93
N LEU A 45 -11.67 43.70 41.46
CA LEU A 45 -11.48 43.39 40.06
C LEU A 45 -12.15 42.02 39.81
N SER A 46 -13.26 42.05 39.08
CA SER A 46 -13.92 40.85 38.58
C SER A 46 -12.91 39.99 37.81
N PRO A 47 -12.79 38.68 38.08
CA PRO A 47 -11.96 37.82 37.25
C PRO A 47 -12.58 37.79 35.86
N LEU A 48 -11.81 38.19 34.85
CA LEU A 48 -12.13 37.85 33.46
C LEU A 48 -12.28 36.33 33.42
N GLN A 49 -13.52 35.89 33.24
CA GLN A 49 -13.85 34.49 33.08
C GLN A 49 -13.00 33.96 31.94
N HIS A 50 -12.06 33.10 32.30
CA HIS A 50 -11.23 32.37 31.37
C HIS A 50 -12.18 31.63 30.43
N MET A 51 -12.35 32.15 29.22
CA MET A 51 -13.05 31.49 28.14
C MET A 51 -12.32 30.18 27.91
N LYS A 52 -12.87 29.07 28.46
CA LYS A 52 -12.37 27.73 28.20
C LYS A 52 -12.44 27.56 26.69
N SER A 53 -11.27 27.52 26.05
CA SER A 53 -11.18 27.22 24.63
C SER A 53 -11.89 25.89 24.41
N VAL A 54 -12.94 25.91 23.57
CA VAL A 54 -13.59 24.68 23.14
C VAL A 54 -12.51 23.88 22.42
N PRO A 55 -12.19 22.64 22.86
CA PRO A 55 -11.17 21.86 22.20
C PRO A 55 -11.61 21.65 20.76
N ALA A 56 -10.77 22.09 19.82
CA ALA A 56 -11.02 21.89 18.40
C ALA A 56 -11.25 20.40 18.17
N ARG A 57 -12.50 20.02 17.87
CA ARG A 57 -12.83 18.65 17.47
C ARG A 57 -12.06 18.39 16.18
N LYS A 58 -10.98 17.61 16.27
CA LYS A 58 -10.25 17.10 15.12
C LYS A 58 -11.27 16.30 14.31
N LEU A 59 -11.71 16.84 13.18
CA LEU A 59 -12.60 16.15 12.26
C LEU A 59 -11.83 14.95 11.72
N VAL A 60 -12.01 13.78 12.35
CA VAL A 60 -11.54 12.53 11.78
C VAL A 60 -12.51 12.19 10.66
N ILE A 61 -12.18 12.61 9.44
CA ILE A 61 -12.86 12.11 8.24
C ILE A 61 -12.57 10.61 8.21
N ARG A 62 -13.49 9.82 8.76
CA ARG A 62 -13.49 8.37 8.58
C ARG A 62 -13.83 8.16 7.11
N ALA A 63 -12.81 7.88 6.30
CA ALA A 63 -13.03 7.47 4.92
C ALA A 63 -14.06 6.34 4.91
N ALA A 64 -15.18 6.56 4.24
CA ALA A 64 -16.21 5.56 4.10
C ALA A 64 -15.60 4.29 3.47
N ARG A 65 -15.93 3.14 4.05
CA ARG A 65 -15.54 1.84 3.51
C ARG A 65 -16.33 1.60 2.23
N THR A 66 -15.63 1.24 1.16
CA THR A 66 -16.19 0.91 -0.15
C THR A 66 -15.84 -0.54 -0.46
N GLU A 67 -16.81 -1.28 -0.97
CA GLU A 67 -16.60 -2.65 -1.46
C GLU A 67 -16.47 -2.61 -2.98
N SER A 68 -15.64 -3.49 -3.54
CA SER A 68 -15.49 -3.58 -4.99
C SER A 68 -16.82 -3.95 -5.64
N LYS A 69 -17.11 -3.35 -6.79
CA LYS A 69 -18.35 -3.62 -7.53
C LYS A 69 -18.17 -4.88 -8.37
N GLY A 70 -19.28 -5.60 -8.63
CA GLY A 70 -19.24 -6.76 -9.51
C GLY A 70 -18.83 -6.37 -10.93
N VAL A 71 -17.65 -6.81 -11.36
CA VAL A 71 -17.23 -6.86 -12.77
C VAL A 71 -17.48 -8.27 -13.27
N SER A 72 -18.05 -8.41 -14.47
CA SER A 72 -18.34 -9.73 -15.05
C SER A 72 -17.04 -10.49 -15.33
N LEU A 73 -16.97 -11.76 -14.91
CA LEU A 73 -15.91 -12.67 -15.34
C LEU A 73 -15.87 -12.75 -16.87
N GLY A 74 -14.68 -12.91 -17.44
CA GLY A 74 -14.45 -12.79 -18.89
C GLY A 74 -14.28 -11.36 -19.39
N PHE A 75 -14.38 -10.35 -18.51
CA PHE A 75 -14.03 -8.97 -18.83
C PHE A 75 -12.57 -8.89 -19.31
N ARG A 76 -12.35 -8.28 -20.48
CA ARG A 76 -11.00 -8.13 -21.04
C ARG A 76 -10.23 -7.07 -20.25
N ALA A 77 -8.96 -7.32 -19.97
CA ALA A 77 -8.10 -6.30 -19.36
C ALA A 77 -8.08 -5.04 -20.25
N PRO A 78 -8.48 -3.87 -19.72
CA PRO A 78 -8.34 -2.61 -20.44
C PRO A 78 -6.88 -2.32 -20.78
N HIS A 79 -6.66 -1.68 -21.92
CA HIS A 79 -5.35 -1.16 -22.28
C HIS A 79 -4.95 -0.07 -21.28
N PHE A 80 -3.67 0.01 -20.95
CA PHE A 80 -3.11 1.12 -20.19
C PHE A 80 -1.70 1.41 -20.68
N GLN A 81 -1.27 2.65 -20.51
CA GLN A 81 0.12 3.07 -20.68
C GLN A 81 0.45 4.09 -19.60
N LEU A 82 1.14 3.65 -18.55
CA LEU A 82 1.34 4.45 -17.34
C LEU A 82 2.82 4.54 -16.94
N PRO A 83 3.27 5.67 -16.40
CA PRO A 83 4.63 5.81 -15.87
C PRO A 83 4.79 5.07 -14.54
N GLU A 84 5.96 4.46 -14.34
CA GLU A 84 6.44 3.99 -13.04
C GLU A 84 7.32 5.09 -12.41
N PRO A 85 6.90 5.73 -11.30
CA PRO A 85 7.66 6.82 -10.70
C PRO A 85 9.07 6.45 -10.23
N LEU A 86 9.30 5.20 -9.80
CA LEU A 86 10.60 4.76 -9.27
C LEU A 86 11.69 4.69 -10.35
N THR A 87 11.34 4.23 -11.55
CA THR A 87 12.30 3.95 -12.63
C THR A 87 12.17 4.94 -13.79
N GLY A 88 11.06 5.67 -13.87
CA GLY A 88 10.69 6.50 -15.03
C GLY A 88 10.24 5.70 -16.26
N LYS A 89 10.20 4.36 -16.17
CA LYS A 89 9.79 3.51 -17.29
C LYS A 89 8.28 3.65 -17.55
N MET A 90 7.91 3.77 -18.81
CA MET A 90 6.52 3.62 -19.25
C MET A 90 6.19 2.13 -19.39
N TRP A 91 5.11 1.72 -18.76
CA TRP A 91 4.60 0.34 -18.82
C TRP A 91 3.26 0.31 -19.53
N LYS A 92 3.06 -0.73 -20.34
CA LYS A 92 1.81 -0.98 -21.06
C LYS A 92 1.32 -2.41 -20.83
N LEU A 93 0.04 -2.68 -21.13
CA LEU A 93 -0.52 -4.02 -20.98
C LEU A 93 0.28 -5.08 -21.77
N GLU A 94 0.80 -4.70 -22.93
CA GLU A 94 1.58 -5.56 -23.83
C GLU A 94 2.89 -6.04 -23.20
N ASP A 95 3.45 -5.30 -22.23
CA ASP A 95 4.69 -5.69 -21.56
C ASP A 95 4.52 -6.96 -20.69
N PHE A 96 3.27 -7.33 -20.40
CA PHE A 96 2.92 -8.51 -19.62
C PHE A 96 2.44 -9.69 -20.48
N GLU A 97 2.40 -9.55 -21.81
CA GLU A 97 1.80 -10.54 -22.71
C GLU A 97 2.47 -11.91 -22.75
N SER A 98 3.74 -12.00 -22.34
CA SER A 98 4.47 -13.26 -22.27
C SER A 98 4.05 -14.12 -21.07
N TYR A 99 3.28 -13.57 -20.13
CA TYR A 99 2.86 -14.27 -18.92
C TYR A 99 1.47 -14.91 -19.09
N PRO A 100 1.27 -16.14 -18.58
CA PRO A 100 -0.04 -16.81 -18.61
C PRO A 100 -1.08 -16.18 -17.67
N ALA A 101 -0.63 -15.38 -16.70
CA ALA A 101 -1.49 -14.73 -15.72
C ALA A 101 -0.97 -13.33 -15.38
N LEU A 102 -1.89 -12.39 -15.16
CA LEU A 102 -1.59 -11.01 -14.76
C LEU A 102 -2.46 -10.63 -13.57
N LEU A 103 -1.84 -10.21 -12.48
CA LEU A 103 -2.50 -9.58 -11.33
C LEU A 103 -2.34 -8.06 -11.44
N VAL A 104 -3.45 -7.37 -11.67
CA VAL A 104 -3.55 -5.90 -11.59
C VAL A 104 -4.12 -5.53 -10.24
N MET A 105 -3.49 -4.60 -9.53
CA MET A 105 -3.90 -4.17 -8.19
C MET A 105 -4.05 -2.66 -8.14
N PHE A 106 -5.23 -2.16 -7.77
CA PHE A 106 -5.40 -0.74 -7.45
C PHE A 106 -5.09 -0.55 -5.97
N ILE A 107 -4.02 0.17 -5.66
CA ILE A 107 -3.53 0.42 -4.29
C ILE A 107 -3.22 1.90 -4.09
N CYS A 108 -2.88 2.29 -2.86
CA CYS A 108 -2.38 3.62 -2.54
C CYS A 108 -1.52 3.60 -1.27
N ASN A 109 -0.84 4.69 -0.96
CA ASN A 109 0.17 4.70 0.10
C ASN A 109 -0.45 4.92 1.49
N HIS A 110 -1.56 5.66 1.55
CA HIS A 110 -2.12 6.10 2.84
C HIS A 110 -3.23 5.22 3.42
N CYS A 111 -3.92 4.44 2.58
CA CYS A 111 -5.11 3.69 2.99
C CYS A 111 -4.77 2.65 4.08
N PRO A 112 -5.53 2.61 5.20
CA PRO A 112 -5.29 1.62 6.26
C PRO A 112 -5.46 0.17 5.78
N PHE A 113 -6.33 -0.10 4.81
CA PHE A 113 -6.51 -1.43 4.24
C PHE A 113 -5.32 -1.86 3.38
N VAL A 114 -4.71 -0.94 2.63
CA VAL A 114 -3.48 -1.24 1.88
C VAL A 114 -2.30 -1.40 2.84
N LYS A 115 -2.19 -0.52 3.84
CA LYS A 115 -1.15 -0.61 4.88
C LYS A 115 -1.17 -1.94 5.62
N HIS A 116 -2.36 -2.48 5.86
CA HIS A 116 -2.59 -3.80 6.45
C HIS A 116 -2.02 -4.93 5.59
N LEU A 117 -2.09 -4.83 4.26
CA LEU A 117 -1.72 -5.90 3.33
C LEU A 117 -0.36 -5.75 2.64
N LYS A 118 0.26 -4.57 2.64
CA LYS A 118 1.41 -4.27 1.75
C LYS A 118 2.58 -5.25 1.87
N LYS A 119 2.90 -5.72 3.08
CA LYS A 119 3.98 -6.72 3.28
C LYS A 119 3.61 -8.08 2.70
N ASP A 120 2.36 -8.49 2.87
CA ASP A 120 1.86 -9.77 2.38
C ASP A 120 1.63 -9.76 0.87
N ILE A 121 1.27 -8.61 0.28
CA ILE A 121 1.28 -8.41 -1.18
C ILE A 121 2.70 -8.66 -1.72
N VAL A 122 3.73 -8.03 -1.13
CA VAL A 122 5.13 -8.24 -1.55
C VAL A 122 5.53 -9.70 -1.41
N LYS A 123 5.18 -10.36 -0.31
CA LYS A 123 5.47 -11.79 -0.08
C LYS A 123 4.79 -12.68 -1.14
N LEU A 124 3.50 -12.46 -1.39
CA LEU A 124 2.70 -13.21 -2.36
C LEU A 124 3.26 -13.01 -3.79
N SER A 125 3.51 -11.76 -4.19
CA SER A 125 4.06 -11.45 -5.52
C SER A 125 5.43 -12.08 -5.72
N ASN A 126 6.35 -11.95 -4.76
CA ASN A 126 7.66 -12.61 -4.84
C ASN A 126 7.58 -14.14 -5.02
N PHE A 127 6.57 -14.77 -4.43
CA PHE A 127 6.37 -16.21 -4.54
C PHE A 127 5.82 -16.60 -5.91
N TYR A 128 4.77 -15.91 -6.38
CA TYR A 128 4.07 -16.28 -7.62
C TYR A 128 4.72 -15.76 -8.90
N MET A 129 5.47 -14.66 -8.84
CA MET A 129 6.22 -14.16 -10.00
C MET A 129 7.26 -15.19 -10.48
N LYS A 130 7.86 -15.94 -9.55
CA LYS A 130 8.77 -17.06 -9.86
C LYS A 130 8.06 -18.24 -10.54
N LYS A 131 6.73 -18.28 -10.50
CA LYS A 131 5.88 -19.34 -11.09
C LYS A 131 5.16 -18.88 -12.35
N GLY A 132 5.49 -17.69 -12.88
CA GLY A 132 4.90 -17.17 -14.11
C GLY A 132 3.69 -16.23 -13.93
N LEU A 133 3.44 -15.70 -12.73
CA LEU A 133 2.50 -14.60 -12.55
C LEU A 133 3.18 -13.26 -12.89
N ALA A 134 2.60 -12.47 -13.79
CA ALA A 134 2.89 -11.04 -13.87
C ALA A 134 2.10 -10.29 -12.80
N VAL A 135 2.69 -9.25 -12.22
CA VAL A 135 2.04 -8.40 -11.22
C VAL A 135 2.28 -6.94 -11.58
N VAL A 136 1.26 -6.10 -11.45
CA VAL A 136 1.34 -4.65 -11.59
C VAL A 136 0.44 -3.98 -10.54
N ALA A 137 0.96 -2.94 -9.89
CA ALA A 137 0.19 -2.10 -8.98
C ALA A 137 -0.07 -0.74 -9.65
N ILE A 138 -1.25 -0.15 -9.42
CA ILE A 138 -1.66 1.14 -9.98
C ILE A 138 -2.20 2.01 -8.84
N SER A 139 -1.73 3.26 -8.75
CA SER A 139 -2.32 4.30 -7.89
C SER A 139 -3.04 5.31 -8.77
N SER A 140 -4.34 5.48 -8.53
CA SER A 140 -5.20 6.43 -9.24
C SER A 140 -5.75 7.50 -8.30
N ASN A 141 -5.15 7.70 -7.11
CA ASN A 141 -5.65 8.67 -6.14
C ASN A 141 -5.21 10.10 -6.52
N SER A 142 -6.12 11.05 -6.39
CA SER A 142 -5.91 12.47 -6.67
C SER A 142 -4.91 13.08 -5.69
N VAL A 143 -3.76 13.49 -6.20
CA VAL A 143 -2.70 14.17 -5.43
C VAL A 143 -3.11 15.56 -4.94
N ALA A 144 -4.13 16.18 -5.53
CA ALA A 144 -4.68 17.45 -5.05
C ALA A 144 -5.35 17.31 -3.69
N THR A 145 -5.97 16.16 -3.42
CA THR A 145 -6.65 15.89 -2.14
C THR A 145 -5.84 14.99 -1.22
N HIS A 146 -4.99 14.12 -1.79
CA HIS A 146 -4.15 13.16 -1.07
C HIS A 146 -2.71 13.22 -1.61
N PRO A 147 -1.94 14.29 -1.32
CA PRO A 147 -0.59 14.47 -1.85
C PRO A 147 0.36 13.30 -1.56
N GLN A 148 0.15 12.58 -0.46
CA GLN A 148 0.94 11.41 -0.06
C GLN A 148 0.83 10.20 -1.00
N ASP A 149 -0.15 10.18 -1.91
CA ASP A 149 -0.26 9.16 -2.95
C ASP A 149 0.42 9.57 -4.26
N GLY A 150 1.12 10.71 -4.28
CA GLY A 150 1.77 11.20 -5.48
C GLY A 150 3.05 10.44 -5.87
N PRO A 151 3.53 10.64 -7.11
CA PRO A 151 4.63 9.88 -7.71
C PRO A 151 5.89 9.78 -6.85
N GLN A 152 6.30 10.89 -6.20
CA GLN A 152 7.46 10.89 -5.32
C GLN A 152 7.32 9.89 -4.16
N PHE A 153 6.20 9.95 -3.43
CA PHE A 153 5.95 9.06 -2.30
C PHE A 153 5.70 7.61 -2.74
N MET A 154 5.13 7.41 -3.92
CA MET A 154 5.02 6.07 -4.52
C MET A 154 6.40 5.45 -4.77
N ALA A 155 7.34 6.22 -5.33
CA ALA A 155 8.71 5.77 -5.56
C ALA A 155 9.42 5.45 -4.24
N GLU A 156 9.27 6.31 -3.23
CA GLU A 156 9.83 6.10 -1.89
C GLU A 156 9.26 4.82 -1.23
N GLU A 157 7.95 4.58 -1.31
CA GLU A 157 7.33 3.39 -0.73
C GLU A 157 7.72 2.10 -1.48
N ALA A 158 7.74 2.14 -2.82
CA ALA A 158 8.18 1.01 -3.63
C ALA A 158 9.63 0.62 -3.32
N LYS A 159 10.51 1.61 -3.14
CA LYS A 159 11.91 1.40 -2.73
C LYS A 159 12.00 0.86 -1.30
N LEU A 160 11.26 1.44 -0.35
CA LEU A 160 11.28 1.03 1.06
C LEU A 160 10.81 -0.42 1.26
N LEU A 161 9.77 -0.83 0.54
CA LEU A 161 9.17 -2.16 0.66
C LEU A 161 9.75 -3.17 -0.33
N ASN A 162 10.67 -2.74 -1.20
CA ASN A 162 11.24 -3.53 -2.28
C ASN A 162 10.15 -4.20 -3.12
N TYR A 163 9.21 -3.41 -3.65
CA TYR A 163 8.18 -3.93 -4.53
C TYR A 163 8.81 -4.68 -5.71
N PRO A 164 8.51 -5.97 -5.91
CA PRO A 164 9.09 -6.77 -6.99
C PRO A 164 8.38 -6.53 -8.33
N PHE A 165 7.36 -5.67 -8.34
CA PHE A 165 6.49 -5.34 -9.45
C PHE A 165 6.47 -3.83 -9.69
N PRO A 166 6.17 -3.37 -10.92
CA PRO A 166 6.00 -1.95 -11.18
C PRO A 166 4.80 -1.38 -10.42
N TYR A 167 5.01 -0.18 -9.85
CA TYR A 167 3.95 0.61 -9.19
C TYR A 167 3.68 1.87 -10.02
N LEU A 168 2.60 1.84 -10.78
CA LEU A 168 2.27 2.79 -11.83
C LEU A 168 1.37 3.90 -11.32
N TYR A 169 1.56 5.12 -11.84
CA TYR A 169 0.73 6.27 -11.51
C TYR A 169 -0.28 6.56 -12.63
N ASP A 170 -1.55 6.47 -12.31
CA ASP A 170 -2.69 6.77 -13.18
C ASP A 170 -3.21 8.17 -12.87
N GLU A 171 -2.56 9.18 -13.46
CA GLU A 171 -2.87 10.59 -13.22
C GLU A 171 -4.24 10.99 -13.73
N SER A 172 -4.69 10.50 -14.89
CA SER A 172 -6.00 10.87 -15.45
C SER A 172 -7.15 10.16 -14.74
N GLN A 173 -6.87 9.07 -14.04
CA GLN A 173 -7.84 8.15 -13.44
C GLN A 173 -8.69 7.40 -14.47
N GLU A 174 -8.34 7.47 -15.75
CA GLU A 174 -9.05 6.77 -16.84
C GLU A 174 -8.84 5.26 -16.72
N VAL A 175 -7.63 4.81 -16.36
CA VAL A 175 -7.36 3.38 -16.19
C VAL A 175 -8.19 2.80 -15.04
N ALA A 176 -8.31 3.51 -13.90
CA ALA A 176 -9.25 3.09 -12.85
C ALA A 176 -10.71 3.02 -13.33
N ARG A 177 -11.16 3.97 -14.17
CA ARG A 177 -12.54 3.96 -14.71
C ARG A 177 -12.75 2.79 -15.66
N ASP A 178 -11.81 2.52 -16.54
CA ASP A 178 -11.90 1.43 -17.51
C ASP A 178 -11.93 0.06 -16.82
N PHE A 179 -11.11 -0.12 -15.78
CA PHE A 179 -11.15 -1.30 -14.92
C PHE A 179 -12.38 -1.35 -14.01
N ARG A 180 -13.11 -0.24 -13.89
CA ARG A 180 -14.22 -0.02 -12.94
C ARG A 180 -13.80 -0.19 -11.48
N ALA A 181 -12.53 0.12 -11.18
CA ALA A 181 -12.01 0.10 -9.83
C ALA A 181 -12.66 1.21 -8.99
N VAL A 182 -12.95 0.91 -7.72
CA VAL A 182 -13.70 1.80 -6.81
C VAL A 182 -13.03 1.96 -5.45
N CYS A 183 -12.17 1.03 -5.04
CA CYS A 183 -11.54 1.02 -3.73
C CYS A 183 -10.05 0.64 -3.77
N THR A 184 -9.37 0.80 -2.64
CA THR A 184 -7.98 0.38 -2.45
C THR A 184 -7.83 -0.37 -1.12
N PRO A 185 -7.29 -1.60 -1.12
CA PRO A 185 -6.82 -2.36 -2.28
C PRO A 185 -7.97 -3.00 -3.05
N GLU A 186 -7.79 -3.16 -4.36
CA GLU A 186 -8.71 -3.88 -5.23
C GLU A 186 -7.92 -4.73 -6.23
N PHE A 187 -8.27 -6.02 -6.33
CA PHE A 187 -7.47 -7.02 -7.05
C PHE A 187 -8.22 -7.55 -8.28
N PHE A 188 -7.53 -7.61 -9.40
CA PHE A 188 -8.01 -8.16 -10.67
C PHE A 188 -6.99 -9.17 -11.18
N LEU A 189 -7.36 -10.45 -11.18
CA LEU A 189 -6.54 -11.52 -11.73
C LEU A 189 -7.07 -11.92 -13.10
N PHE A 190 -6.21 -11.78 -14.09
CA PHE A 190 -6.47 -12.15 -15.47
C PHE A 190 -5.70 -13.41 -15.83
N LYS A 191 -6.33 -14.23 -16.69
CA LYS A 191 -5.71 -15.38 -17.35
C LYS A 191 -5.53 -15.06 -18.84
N LYS A 192 -4.47 -15.60 -19.41
CA LYS A 192 -4.21 -15.61 -20.85
C LYS A 192 -4.05 -17.05 -21.34
N ASP A 193 -4.68 -17.36 -22.47
CA ASP A 193 -4.54 -18.64 -23.16
C ASP A 193 -3.88 -18.42 -24.53
N GLY A 194 -2.60 -18.80 -24.64
CA GLY A 194 -1.80 -18.60 -25.84
C GLY A 194 -1.72 -17.12 -26.24
N ARG A 195 -2.21 -16.78 -27.44
CA ARG A 195 -2.23 -15.40 -27.98
C ARG A 195 -3.54 -14.66 -27.73
N ARG A 196 -4.47 -15.22 -26.94
CA ARG A 196 -5.74 -14.57 -26.64
C ARG A 196 -5.56 -13.36 -25.71
N PRO A 197 -6.50 -12.41 -25.67
CA PRO A 197 -6.47 -11.34 -24.69
C PRO A 197 -6.52 -11.85 -23.24
N PHE A 198 -6.06 -11.03 -22.30
CA PHE A 198 -6.26 -11.26 -20.87
C PHE A 198 -7.74 -11.17 -20.50
N GLU A 199 -8.26 -12.21 -19.86
CA GLU A 199 -9.65 -12.29 -19.41
C GLU A 199 -9.72 -12.41 -17.89
N LEU A 200 -10.60 -11.62 -17.28
CA LEU A 200 -10.79 -11.55 -15.83
C LEU A 200 -11.36 -12.87 -15.32
N VAL A 201 -10.62 -13.52 -14.42
CA VAL A 201 -11.01 -14.81 -13.84
C VAL A 201 -11.19 -14.73 -12.33
N TYR A 202 -10.59 -13.74 -11.67
CA TYR A 202 -10.87 -13.43 -10.27
C TYR A 202 -10.87 -11.93 -9.99
N HIS A 203 -11.88 -11.47 -9.26
CA HIS A 203 -11.99 -10.11 -8.78
C HIS A 203 -12.61 -10.11 -7.38
N GLY A 204 -11.84 -9.68 -6.39
CA GLY A 204 -12.27 -9.82 -5.01
C GLY A 204 -11.19 -9.51 -4.00
N GLN A 205 -11.39 -10.00 -2.79
CA GLN A 205 -10.51 -9.75 -1.64
C GLN A 205 -9.14 -10.45 -1.76
N PHE A 206 -8.20 -10.03 -0.91
CA PHE A 206 -6.96 -10.75 -0.69
C PHE A 206 -7.19 -12.01 0.17
N ASP A 207 -7.91 -11.82 1.29
CA ASP A 207 -8.37 -12.82 2.25
C ASP A 207 -9.45 -12.22 3.17
N ASP A 208 -9.84 -12.93 4.23
CA ASP A 208 -10.85 -12.50 5.22
C ASP A 208 -10.31 -11.47 6.25
N SER A 209 -9.02 -11.14 6.26
CA SER A 209 -8.43 -10.20 7.21
C SER A 209 -8.85 -8.76 6.89
N ARG A 210 -9.06 -7.95 7.92
CA ARG A 210 -9.37 -6.52 7.81
C ARG A 210 -8.68 -5.77 8.95
N PRO A 211 -8.33 -4.48 8.78
CA PRO A 211 -7.77 -3.68 9.88
C PRO A 211 -8.63 -3.66 11.15
N SER A 212 -9.94 -3.88 11.01
CA SER A 212 -10.93 -3.87 12.09
C SER A 212 -11.21 -5.24 12.70
N ASN A 213 -10.61 -6.33 12.21
CA ASN A 213 -10.82 -7.67 12.75
C ASN A 213 -9.49 -8.27 13.21
N ASN A 214 -9.58 -9.32 14.03
CA ASN A 214 -8.41 -10.02 14.56
C ASN A 214 -8.04 -11.25 13.70
N VAL A 215 -8.43 -11.28 12.43
CA VAL A 215 -8.12 -12.38 11.52
C VAL A 215 -6.71 -12.15 10.95
N PRO A 216 -5.79 -13.12 11.06
CA PRO A 216 -4.46 -12.98 10.48
C PRO A 216 -4.50 -12.83 8.95
N VAL A 217 -3.55 -12.07 8.40
CA VAL A 217 -3.33 -11.99 6.95
C VAL A 217 -2.76 -13.33 6.46
N THR A 218 -3.37 -13.90 5.44
CA THR A 218 -3.03 -15.20 4.85
C THR A 218 -2.91 -15.15 3.32
N GLY A 219 -3.60 -14.22 2.66
CA GLY A 219 -3.74 -14.17 1.21
C GLY A 219 -4.47 -15.38 0.61
N ARG A 220 -5.25 -16.11 1.42
CA ARG A 220 -5.84 -17.41 1.04
C ARG A 220 -6.64 -17.34 -0.26
N ASP A 221 -7.60 -16.42 -0.35
CA ASP A 221 -8.51 -16.32 -1.48
C ASP A 221 -7.77 -16.01 -2.78
N LEU A 222 -6.89 -14.99 -2.74
CA LEU A 222 -6.10 -14.60 -3.91
C LEU A 222 -5.07 -15.67 -4.30
N SER A 223 -4.42 -16.31 -3.32
CA SER A 223 -3.45 -17.40 -3.57
C SER A 223 -4.12 -18.59 -4.24
N LEU A 224 -5.29 -19.00 -3.75
CA LEU A 224 -6.07 -20.09 -4.36
C LEU A 224 -6.48 -19.76 -5.80
N ALA A 225 -6.92 -18.52 -6.07
CA ALA A 225 -7.26 -18.09 -7.42
C ALA A 225 -6.03 -18.15 -8.34
N ILE A 226 -4.87 -17.67 -7.89
CA ILE A 226 -3.62 -17.72 -8.66
C ILE A 226 -3.18 -19.16 -8.90
N ASP A 227 -3.21 -20.01 -7.89
CA ASP A 227 -2.88 -21.44 -8.02
C ASP A 227 -3.77 -22.10 -9.08
N CYS A 228 -5.08 -21.85 -9.05
CA CYS A 228 -6.02 -22.35 -10.05
C CYS A 228 -5.66 -21.86 -11.46
N VAL A 229 -5.38 -20.57 -11.66
CA VAL A 229 -5.00 -20.04 -12.98
C VAL A 229 -3.72 -20.69 -13.49
N LEU A 230 -2.67 -20.74 -12.68
CA LEU A 230 -1.36 -21.25 -13.07
C LEU A 230 -1.35 -22.77 -13.28
N SER A 231 -2.26 -23.50 -12.63
CA SER A 231 -2.45 -24.95 -12.81
C SER A 231 -3.57 -25.32 -13.79
N ALA A 232 -4.14 -24.32 -14.48
CA ALA A 232 -5.26 -24.46 -15.41
C ALA A 232 -6.51 -25.15 -14.81
N GLN A 233 -6.74 -25.00 -13.50
CA GLN A 233 -7.91 -25.48 -12.79
C GLN A 233 -9.04 -24.43 -12.78
N PRO A 234 -10.31 -24.85 -12.65
CA PRO A 234 -11.41 -23.91 -12.49
C PRO A 234 -11.28 -23.12 -11.18
N ILE A 235 -11.67 -21.85 -11.22
CA ILE A 235 -11.77 -20.98 -10.04
C ILE A 235 -13.20 -21.04 -9.50
N SER A 236 -13.34 -20.98 -8.18
CA SER A 236 -14.65 -20.83 -7.53
C SER A 236 -15.41 -19.61 -8.07
N SER A 237 -16.71 -19.79 -8.35
CA SER A 237 -17.62 -18.69 -8.67
C SER A 237 -17.92 -17.80 -7.46
N VAL A 238 -17.69 -18.30 -6.24
CA VAL A 238 -17.84 -17.53 -5.01
C VAL A 238 -16.58 -16.70 -4.79
N GLN A 239 -16.67 -15.41 -5.09
CA GLN A 239 -15.61 -14.43 -4.91
C GLN A 239 -16.13 -13.31 -4.02
N LYS A 240 -15.53 -13.12 -2.84
CA LYS A 240 -15.92 -12.04 -1.92
C LYS A 240 -15.32 -10.72 -2.41
N PRO A 241 -16.07 -9.60 -2.39
CA PRO A 241 -15.56 -8.32 -2.86
C PRO A 241 -14.36 -7.85 -2.03
N SER A 242 -13.47 -7.12 -2.71
CA SER A 242 -12.44 -6.34 -2.03
C SER A 242 -13.08 -5.25 -1.18
N VAL A 243 -12.35 -4.79 -0.18
CA VAL A 243 -12.84 -3.80 0.78
C VAL A 243 -11.73 -2.83 1.10
N GLY A 244 -12.01 -1.55 0.95
CA GLY A 244 -11.06 -0.54 1.37
C GLY A 244 -11.60 0.88 1.38
N CYS A 245 -10.68 1.84 1.37
CA CYS A 245 -11.06 3.23 1.14
C CYS A 245 -11.42 3.41 -0.33
N SER A 246 -12.42 4.26 -0.62
CA SER A 246 -12.70 4.66 -2.00
C SER A 246 -11.46 5.21 -2.69
N ILE A 247 -11.33 4.98 -4.00
CA ILE A 247 -10.41 5.73 -4.86
C ILE A 247 -10.71 7.23 -4.70
N LYS A 248 -9.64 8.04 -4.68
CA LYS A 248 -9.72 9.48 -4.46
C LYS A 248 -9.84 10.19 -5.80
N TRP A 249 -11.05 10.26 -6.33
CA TRP A 249 -11.32 10.92 -7.62
C TRP A 249 -10.97 12.41 -7.60
N HIS A 250 -10.55 12.97 -8.74
CA HIS A 250 -10.22 14.39 -8.86
C HIS A 250 -11.43 15.27 -8.51
N PRO A 251 -11.23 16.42 -7.84
CA PRO A 251 -12.30 17.38 -7.64
C PRO A 251 -12.97 17.76 -8.96
N GLY A 252 -14.30 17.83 -8.99
CA GLY A 252 -15.05 18.19 -10.19
C GLY A 252 -15.24 17.07 -11.22
N THR A 253 -14.72 15.86 -10.97
CA THR A 253 -15.13 14.70 -11.79
C THR A 253 -16.47 14.15 -11.31
N ASN A 254 -17.44 14.12 -12.23
CA ASN A 254 -18.69 13.38 -12.02
C ASN A 254 -18.41 11.89 -12.34
N LEU A 255 -18.91 10.99 -11.49
CA LEU A 255 -18.80 9.53 -11.62
C LEU A 255 -20.12 8.93 -12.06
#